data_AF-V4SIZ7-F1
#
_entry.id   AF-V4SIZ7-F1
#
_cell.length_a   1.000
_cell.length_b   1.000
_cell.length_c   1.000
_cell.angle_alpha   90.00
_cell.angle_beta   90.00
_cell.angle_gamma   90.00
#
_symmetry.space_group_name_H-M   'P 1'
#
loop_
_entity.id
_entity.type
_entity.pdbx_description
1 polymer ?
#
loop_
_entity_poly.entity_id
_entity_poly.type
_entity_poly.pdbx_seq_one_letter_code
_entity_poly.pdbx_strand_id
1 'polypeptide(L)'
;MYSCYSTKHVSADGPITYIVKEEFEVGSNEKDSRAFDVLYNASDLEVLCVCGLFNFRGYLSRHILCVLNQSGMQEIPSHYILSRWRKDVKRSYVLDHSCSGVDIKNPVHRYDDLYKRIVQVVEEGRQSQDRYKVTL
;
A
#
# COMPACT_ATOMS: atom_id res chain seq x y z
N MET A 1 12.97 13.59 12.74
CA MET A 1 12.77 13.50 11.27
C MET A 1 13.20 12.11 10.80
N TYR A 2 12.33 11.35 10.12
CA TYR A 2 12.65 9.99 9.66
C TYR A 2 13.46 10.03 8.36
N SER A 3 14.71 9.58 8.38
CA SER A 3 15.59 9.52 7.22
C SER A 3 15.75 8.06 6.76
N CYS A 4 15.87 7.83 5.45
CA CYS A 4 16.24 6.52 4.88
C CYS A 4 17.52 6.70 4.07
N TYR A 5 18.51 5.88 4.33
CA TYR A 5 19.72 5.79 3.52
C TYR A 5 19.99 4.32 3.23
N SER A 6 20.48 4.02 2.03
CA SER A 6 20.70 2.65 1.61
C SER A 6 22.12 2.41 1.16
N THR A 7 22.63 1.22 1.48
CA THR A 7 23.90 0.72 1.00
C THR A 7 23.62 -0.46 0.08
N LYS A 8 24.12 -0.38 -1.16
CA LYS A 8 23.99 -1.44 -2.17
C LYS A 8 25.02 -2.54 -1.90
N HIS A 9 24.55 -3.77 -1.78
CA HIS A 9 25.37 -4.98 -1.76
C HIS A 9 25.08 -5.81 -3.02
N VAL A 10 26.11 -6.05 -3.83
CA VAL A 10 25.99 -6.83 -5.07
C VAL A 10 26.50 -8.25 -4.77
N SER A 11 25.63 -9.24 -4.97
CA SER A 11 26.03 -10.65 -4.97
C SER A 11 26.53 -11.04 -6.36
N ALA A 12 27.51 -11.94 -6.43
CA ALA A 12 28.21 -12.28 -7.68
C ALA A 12 27.28 -12.84 -8.80
N ASP A 13 26.21 -13.56 -8.43
CA ASP A 13 25.30 -14.23 -9.39
C ASP A 13 23.82 -14.17 -8.94
N GLY A 14 23.40 -13.10 -8.26
CA GLY A 14 22.06 -13.02 -7.65
C GLY A 14 21.40 -11.64 -7.72
N PRO A 15 20.13 -11.54 -7.28
CA PRO A 15 19.45 -10.26 -7.15
C PRO A 15 20.25 -9.31 -6.24
N ILE A 16 20.18 -8.02 -6.56
CA ILE A 16 20.90 -6.99 -5.80
C ILE A 16 20.20 -6.82 -4.46
N THR A 17 20.95 -6.86 -3.36
CA THR A 17 20.39 -6.61 -2.03
C THR A 17 20.82 -5.23 -1.54
N TYR A 18 19.87 -4.42 -1.13
CA TYR A 18 20.10 -3.13 -0.48
C TYR A 18 19.82 -3.28 1.02
N ILE A 19 20.71 -2.74 1.85
CA ILE A 19 20.44 -2.56 3.28
C ILE A 19 19.99 -1.12 3.47
N VAL A 20 18.71 -0.92 3.75
CA VAL A 20 18.15 0.40 4.04
C VAL A 20 18.12 0.62 5.54
N LYS A 21 18.86 1.62 6.02
CA LYS A 21 18.81 2.08 7.40
C LYS A 21 17.75 3.17 7.54
N GLU A 22 16.90 3.00 8.54
CA GLU A 22 15.85 3.92 8.95
C GLU A 22 16.22 4.52 10.29
N GLU A 23 16.38 5.85 10.34
CA GLU A 23 16.53 6.57 11.61
C GLU A 23 15.19 7.04 12.15
N PHE A 24 15.06 6.99 13.47
CA PHE A 24 13.94 7.55 14.22
C PHE A 24 14.43 8.14 15.54
N GLU A 25 13.63 9.06 16.08
CA GLU A 25 13.91 9.72 17.36
C GLU A 25 13.29 8.90 18.50
N VAL A 26 14.08 8.65 19.53
CA VAL A 26 13.66 8.04 20.79
C VAL A 26 13.79 9.12 21.87
N GLY A 27 12.67 9.67 22.31
CA GLY A 27 12.67 10.76 23.29
C GLY A 27 13.20 12.08 22.74
N SER A 28 13.67 12.95 23.64
CA SER A 28 13.97 14.35 23.30
C SER A 28 15.31 14.56 22.59
N ASN A 29 16.25 13.61 22.62
CA ASN A 29 17.58 13.76 22.02
C ASN A 29 18.28 12.45 21.59
N GLU A 30 17.66 11.28 21.70
CA GLU A 30 18.29 10.02 21.29
C GLU A 30 17.83 9.66 19.87
N LYS A 31 18.78 9.26 19.02
CA LYS A 31 18.51 8.74 17.68
C LYS A 31 18.81 7.25 17.69
N ASP A 32 17.87 6.47 17.19
CA ASP A 32 18.04 5.04 16.97
C ASP A 32 17.82 4.71 15.49
N SER A 33 18.29 3.55 15.06
CA SER A 33 18.17 3.11 13.68
C SER A 33 17.82 1.63 13.54
N ARG A 34 17.02 1.31 12.53
CA ARG A 34 16.71 -0.07 12.12
C ARG A 34 17.17 -0.31 10.69
N ALA A 35 17.70 -1.50 10.44
CA ALA A 35 18.08 -1.92 9.10
C ALA A 35 16.99 -2.82 8.50
N PHE A 36 16.76 -2.66 7.20
CA PHE A 36 15.79 -3.43 6.42
C PHE A 36 16.48 -3.94 5.17
N ASP A 37 16.36 -5.25 4.93
CA ASP A 37 16.79 -5.85 3.69
C ASP A 37 15.75 -5.55 2.60
N VAL A 38 16.27 -5.06 1.47
CA VAL A 38 15.48 -4.75 0.28
C VAL A 38 16.11 -5.44 -0.91
N LEU A 39 15.42 -6.43 -1.45
CA LEU A 39 15.81 -7.13 -2.65
C LEU A 39 15.40 -6.31 -3.87
N TYR A 40 16.29 -6.20 -4.86
CA TYR A 40 16.02 -5.62 -6.16
C TYR A 40 16.36 -6.60 -7.28
N ASN A 41 15.34 -6.94 -8.05
CA ASN A 41 15.45 -7.72 -9.27
C ASN A 41 15.29 -6.79 -10.48
N ALA A 42 16.39 -6.54 -11.18
CA ALA A 42 16.41 -5.65 -12.33
C ALA A 42 15.64 -6.20 -13.54
N SER A 43 15.56 -7.52 -13.69
CA SER A 43 14.87 -8.17 -14.82
C SER A 43 13.36 -7.97 -14.72
N ASP A 44 12.81 -8.12 -13.52
CA ASP A 44 11.36 -8.04 -13.28
C ASP A 44 10.93 -6.62 -12.82
N LEU A 45 11.88 -5.70 -12.67
CA LEU A 45 11.69 -4.37 -12.09
C LEU A 45 11.05 -4.43 -10.69
N GLU A 46 11.35 -5.51 -9.95
CA GLU A 46 10.72 -5.82 -8.67
C GLU A 46 11.64 -5.40 -7.51
N VAL A 47 11.05 -4.73 -6.52
CA VAL A 47 11.69 -4.32 -5.27
C VAL A 47 10.90 -4.86 -4.07
N LEU A 48 11.50 -5.77 -3.31
CA LEU A 48 10.87 -6.40 -2.14
C LEU A 48 11.56 -5.94 -0.87
N CYS A 49 10.81 -5.39 0.08
CA CYS A 49 11.34 -5.02 1.40
C CYS A 49 10.75 -5.92 2.49
N VAL A 50 11.59 -6.35 3.44
CA VAL A 50 11.18 -7.16 4.60
C VAL A 50 10.15 -6.48 5.51
N CYS A 51 9.95 -5.16 5.40
CA CYS A 51 8.85 -4.47 6.09
C CYS A 51 7.46 -4.93 5.60
N GLY A 52 7.37 -5.56 4.42
CA GLY A 52 6.16 -6.16 3.88
C GLY A 52 5.03 -5.17 3.54
N LEU A 53 5.26 -3.85 3.61
CA LEU A 53 4.20 -2.86 3.58
C LEU A 53 3.36 -2.89 2.30
N PHE A 54 4.00 -3.20 1.16
CA PHE A 54 3.28 -3.40 -0.09
C PHE A 54 2.40 -4.65 -0.04
N ASN A 55 2.88 -5.77 0.49
CA ASN A 55 2.08 -6.99 0.63
C ASN A 55 0.90 -6.81 1.60
N PHE A 56 1.11 -6.11 2.72
CA PHE A 56 0.08 -5.92 3.74
C PHE A 56 -0.92 -4.81 3.41
N ARG A 57 -0.47 -3.73 2.79
CA ARG A 57 -1.29 -2.52 2.59
C ARG A 57 -1.33 -2.03 1.16
N GLY A 58 -0.63 -2.66 0.23
CA GLY A 58 -0.62 -2.35 -1.20
C GLY A 58 -0.07 -0.98 -1.55
N TYR A 59 0.79 -0.40 -0.70
CA TYR A 59 1.54 0.82 -1.03
C TYR A 59 3.03 0.61 -0.75
N LEU A 60 3.86 1.27 -1.54
CA LEU A 60 5.32 1.18 -1.40
C LEU A 60 5.78 1.80 -0.09
N SER A 61 6.64 1.09 0.64
CA SER A 61 7.31 1.68 1.80
C SER A 61 8.35 2.70 1.37
N ARG A 62 8.72 3.60 2.27
CA ARG A 62 9.84 4.52 2.02
C ARG A 62 11.15 3.78 1.76
N HIS A 63 11.31 2.55 2.25
CA HIS A 63 12.49 1.71 1.93
C HIS A 63 12.50 1.31 0.45
N ILE A 64 11.37 0.84 -0.08
CA ILE A 64 11.24 0.49 -1.50
C ILE A 64 11.44 1.74 -2.37
N LEU A 65 10.80 2.86 -2.02
CA LEU A 65 10.95 4.13 -2.74
C LEU A 65 12.41 4.63 -2.73
N CYS A 66 13.13 4.45 -1.62
CA CYS A 66 14.55 4.80 -1.50
C CYS A 66 15.41 4.00 -2.48
N VAL A 67 15.16 2.70 -2.61
CA VAL A 67 15.88 1.82 -3.54
C VAL A 67 15.52 2.12 -4.99
N LEU A 68 14.24 2.34 -5.32
CA LEU A 68 13.82 2.76 -6.66
C LEU A 68 14.55 4.04 -7.09
N ASN A 69 14.59 5.05 -6.23
CA ASN A 69 15.31 6.30 -6.49
C ASN A 69 16.81 6.08 -6.73
N GLN A 70 17.46 5.24 -5.89
CA GLN A 70 18.89 4.94 -6.05
C GLN A 70 19.20 4.07 -7.28
N SER A 71 18.24 3.27 -7.74
CA SER A 71 18.35 2.50 -8.97
C SER A 71 18.15 3.35 -10.24
N GLY A 72 17.86 4.65 -10.08
CA GLY A 72 17.65 5.58 -11.20
C GLY A 72 16.29 5.43 -11.89
N MET A 73 15.34 4.74 -11.27
CA MET A 73 13.98 4.64 -11.81
C MET A 73 13.26 5.98 -11.70
N GLN A 74 12.79 6.48 -12.84
CA GLN A 74 12.02 7.73 -12.91
C GLN A 74 10.52 7.52 -12.63
N GLU A 75 10.03 6.30 -12.87
CA GLU A 75 8.62 5.95 -12.70
C GLU A 75 8.46 4.73 -11.81
N ILE A 76 7.33 4.68 -11.09
CA ILE A 76 6.96 3.51 -10.31
C ILE A 76 6.52 2.40 -11.28
N PRO A 77 7.10 1.18 -11.22
CA PRO A 77 6.66 0.08 -12.05
C PRO A 77 5.15 -0.17 -11.93
N SER A 78 4.50 -0.45 -13.07
CA SER A 78 3.03 -0.51 -13.16
C SER A 78 2.40 -1.56 -12.25
N HIS A 79 3.09 -2.66 -11.94
CA HIS A 79 2.62 -3.72 -11.03
C HIS A 79 2.48 -3.24 -9.58
N TYR A 80 3.12 -2.13 -9.19
CA TYR A 80 2.91 -1.49 -7.88
C TYR A 80 1.71 -0.52 -7.86
N ILE A 81 1.14 -0.18 -9.01
CA ILE A 81 0.04 0.79 -9.13
C ILE A 81 -1.30 0.06 -9.13
N LEU A 82 -1.79 -0.25 -7.92
CA LEU A 82 -3.07 -0.93 -7.74
C LEU A 82 -4.27 -0.04 -8.13
N SER A 83 -5.31 -0.64 -8.73
CA SER A 83 -6.54 0.07 -9.13
C SER A 83 -7.22 0.85 -8.01
N ARG A 84 -7.11 0.37 -6.76
CA ARG A 84 -7.62 1.08 -5.56
C ARG A 84 -6.92 2.40 -5.26
N TRP A 85 -5.79 2.70 -5.88
CA TRP A 85 -5.04 3.95 -5.73
C TRP A 85 -5.10 4.85 -6.97
N ARG A 86 -5.47 4.28 -8.11
CA ARG A 86 -5.68 5.01 -9.36
C ARG A 86 -6.86 5.97 -9.27
N LYS A 87 -6.69 7.18 -9.81
CA LYS A 87 -7.72 8.25 -9.88
C LYS A 87 -8.62 8.12 -11.11
N ASP A 88 -8.08 7.55 -12.17
CA ASP A 88 -8.74 7.34 -13.46
C ASP A 88 -9.68 6.12 -13.48
N VAL A 89 -9.58 5.27 -12.45
CA VAL A 89 -10.53 4.18 -12.24
C VAL A 89 -11.83 4.79 -11.71
N LYS A 90 -12.91 4.67 -12.49
CA LYS A 90 -14.27 4.97 -12.01
C LYS A 90 -14.56 4.07 -10.81
N ARG A 91 -14.62 4.69 -9.65
CA ARG A 91 -15.02 4.01 -8.43
C ARG A 91 -16.52 4.19 -8.29
N SER A 92 -17.24 3.08 -8.13
CA SER A 92 -18.67 3.04 -7.78
C SER A 92 -18.94 3.55 -6.37
N TYR A 93 -17.90 4.01 -5.64
CA TYR A 93 -18.08 4.61 -4.32
C TYR A 93 -19.17 5.65 -4.46
N VAL A 94 -20.30 5.40 -3.80
CA VAL A 94 -21.21 6.46 -3.42
C VAL A 94 -20.33 7.38 -2.59
N LEU A 95 -19.86 8.44 -3.24
CA LEU A 95 -19.52 9.69 -2.59
C LEU A 95 -20.78 10.03 -1.82
N ASP A 96 -20.85 9.55 -0.58
CA ASP A 96 -21.87 9.94 0.36
C ASP A 96 -21.58 11.38 0.72
N HIS A 97 -21.93 12.26 -0.22
CA HIS A 97 -22.15 13.66 0.01
C HIS A 97 -23.50 13.80 0.73
N SER A 98 -23.71 13.05 1.83
CA SER A 98 -24.87 13.18 2.70
C SER A 98 -24.78 12.37 4.00
N CYS A 99 -23.63 12.32 4.68
CA CYS A 99 -23.69 12.32 6.16
C CYS A 99 -24.06 13.73 6.66
N SER A 100 -25.03 14.39 6.03
CA SER A 100 -25.55 15.70 6.39
C SER A 100 -26.93 15.59 7.03
N GLY A 101 -27.19 14.48 7.75
CA GLY A 101 -28.47 14.27 8.44
C GLY A 101 -28.66 12.96 9.21
N VAL A 102 -27.72 12.01 9.15
CA VAL A 102 -27.84 10.74 9.90
C VAL A 102 -27.34 10.93 11.33
N ASP A 103 -28.25 10.90 12.30
CA ASP A 103 -27.87 10.81 13.70
C ASP A 103 -27.33 9.40 14.00
N ILE A 104 -26.00 9.27 14.04
CA ILE A 104 -25.28 8.02 14.32
C ILE A 104 -25.60 7.48 15.73
N LYS A 105 -26.14 8.32 16.63
CA LYS A 105 -26.56 7.89 17.97
C LYS A 105 -27.95 7.24 17.97
N ASN A 106 -28.75 7.43 16.93
CA ASN A 106 -30.02 6.72 16.78
C ASN A 106 -29.77 5.32 16.18
N PRO A 107 -30.07 4.25 16.91
CA PRO A 107 -29.77 2.89 16.47
C PRO A 107 -30.53 2.49 15.19
N VAL A 108 -31.71 3.06 14.92
CA VAL A 108 -32.51 2.78 13.73
C VAL A 108 -31.89 3.42 12.49
N HIS A 109 -31.55 4.72 12.58
CA HIS A 109 -30.88 5.41 11.47
C HIS A 109 -29.51 4.78 11.14
N ARG A 110 -28.77 4.35 12.18
CA ARG A 110 -27.51 3.63 11.99
C ARG A 110 -27.70 2.27 11.32
N TYR A 111 -28.71 1.51 11.72
CA TYR A 111 -29.03 0.23 11.08
C TYR A 111 -29.40 0.41 9.61
N ASP A 112 -30.28 1.37 9.31
CA ASP A 112 -30.74 1.63 7.93
C ASP A 112 -29.59 2.10 7.03
N ASP A 113 -28.71 2.96 7.51
CA ASP A 113 -27.52 3.40 6.76
C ASP A 113 -26.56 2.25 6.48
N LEU A 114 -26.22 1.45 7.50
CA LEU A 114 -25.37 0.27 7.35
C LEU A 114 -25.99 -0.76 6.40
N TYR A 115 -27.30 -0.99 6.51
CA TYR A 115 -28.03 -1.93 5.64
C TYR A 115 -28.01 -1.47 4.18
N LYS A 116 -28.23 -0.17 3.91
CA LYS A 116 -28.12 0.38 2.54
C LYS A 116 -26.72 0.21 1.97
N ARG A 117 -25.68 0.51 2.76
CA ARG A 117 -24.28 0.35 2.33
C ARG A 117 -23.93 -1.10 2.02
N ILE A 118 -24.34 -2.04 2.88
CA ILE A 118 -24.00 -3.45 2.66
C ILE A 118 -24.75 -4.05 1.47
N VAL A 119 -26.01 -3.66 1.24
CA VAL A 119 -26.78 -4.12 0.07
C VAL A 119 -26.11 -3.68 -1.23
N GLN A 120 -25.58 -2.46 -1.31
CA GLN A 120 -24.84 -2.01 -2.48
C GLN A 120 -23.57 -2.85 -2.73
N VAL A 121 -22.80 -3.13 -1.67
CA VAL A 121 -21.60 -3.98 -1.78
C VAL A 121 -21.96 -5.39 -2.24
N VAL A 122 -23.05 -5.96 -1.73
CA VAL A 122 -23.56 -7.28 -2.13
C VAL A 122 -23.98 -7.28 -3.59
N GLU A 123 -24.70 -6.25 -4.04
CA GLU A 123 -25.19 -6.14 -5.42
C GLU A 123 -24.04 -5.94 -6.42
N GLU A 124 -23.04 -5.11 -6.08
CA GLU A 124 -21.82 -4.96 -6.88
C GLU A 124 -21.01 -6.27 -6.90
N GLY A 125 -20.91 -6.96 -5.76
CA GLY A 125 -20.28 -8.28 -5.66
C GLY A 125 -20.96 -9.31 -6.55
N ARG A 126 -22.31 -9.31 -6.58
CA ARG A 126 -23.15 -10.20 -7.39
C ARG A 126 -22.92 -10.02 -8.90
N GLN A 127 -22.65 -8.79 -9.35
CA GLN A 127 -22.41 -8.49 -10.77
C GLN A 127 -21.00 -8.88 -11.25
N SER A 128 -20.05 -9.16 -10.34
CA SER A 128 -18.67 -9.55 -10.69
C SER A 128 -18.49 -11.07 -10.78
N GLN A 129 -18.93 -11.69 -11.88
CA GLN A 129 -18.73 -13.14 -12.12
C GLN A 129 -17.23 -13.55 -12.14
N ASP A 130 -16.32 -12.60 -12.42
CA ASP A 130 -14.87 -12.82 -12.49
C ASP A 130 -14.18 -13.05 -11.13
N ARG A 131 -14.80 -12.64 -10.01
CA ARG A 131 -14.16 -12.77 -8.68
C ARG A 131 -14.44 -14.09 -7.96
N TYR A 132 -15.45 -14.83 -8.40
CA TYR A 132 -15.80 -16.13 -7.81
C TYR A 132 -14.72 -17.20 -8.06
N LYS A 133 -13.89 -17.02 -9.11
CA LYS A 133 -12.83 -17.98 -9.48
C LYS A 133 -11.52 -17.84 -8.71
N VAL A 134 -11.32 -16.76 -7.94
CA VAL A 134 -10.06 -16.49 -7.21
C VAL A 134 -10.12 -17.00 -5.76
N THR A 135 -11.20 -17.68 -5.37
CA THR A 135 -11.40 -18.16 -3.98
C THR A 135 -11.66 -19.67 -3.91
N LEU A 136 -11.25 -20.43 -4.93
CA LEU A 136 -11.09 -21.88 -4.84
C LEU A 136 -9.61 -22.25 -4.90
#